data_AF-A0A8J6SVY9-F1
#
_entry.id   AF-A0A8J6SVY9-F1
#
_cell.length_a   1.000
_cell.length_b   1.000
_cell.length_c   1.000
_cell.angle_alpha   90.00
_cell.angle_beta   90.00
_cell.angle_gamma   90.00
#
_symmetry.space_group_name_H-M   'P 1'
#
loop_
_entity.id
_entity.type
_entity.pdbx_description
1 polymer ?
#
loop_
_entity_poly.entity_id
_entity_poly.type
_entity_poly.pdbx_seq_one_letter_code
_entity_poly.pdbx_strand_id
1 'polypeptide(L)'
;MDRGFGSVQPKQRSSRKPASQKLQKKQTDSQQRQAEIREEIENFLEQDRQKNPNQHTLAWLTGVYNPLSKGAEDNARFLEADEEEWLFLAKEVGWLQVEDELDAIYFTAPPPNFDPAQADWYIRPDLTTWLEEPQLLKEAIAKYPIPTYLMAAAIKRYTKPLGWDTKKVETFIQEHTDRPSSDMTLADCTAVLLELQRL
;
A
#
# COMPACT_ATOMS: atom_id res chain seq x y z
N MET A 1 62.78 -56.38 15.48
CA MET A 1 62.57 -54.93 15.54
C MET A 1 62.87 -54.39 14.16
N ASP A 2 61.85 -53.92 13.45
CA ASP A 2 61.89 -52.74 12.59
C ASP A 2 60.48 -52.48 12.08
N ARG A 3 59.99 -51.26 12.27
CA ARG A 3 58.61 -50.83 12.02
C ARG A 3 58.47 -50.45 10.54
N GLY A 4 57.81 -51.31 9.76
CA GLY A 4 57.33 -50.99 8.40
C GLY A 4 55.83 -50.70 8.43
N PHE A 5 55.44 -49.48 8.10
CA PHE A 5 54.06 -49.01 8.03
C PHE A 5 53.28 -49.71 6.91
N GLY A 6 52.26 -50.50 7.28
CA GLY A 6 51.31 -51.15 6.38
C GLY A 6 50.02 -50.34 6.23
N SER A 7 49.77 -49.91 4.99
CA SER A 7 48.50 -49.60 4.32
C SER A 7 47.22 -49.37 5.15
N VAL A 8 46.65 -48.17 5.05
CA VAL A 8 45.22 -47.93 5.27
C VAL A 8 44.62 -47.35 3.98
N GLN A 9 43.68 -48.07 3.39
CA GLN A 9 42.90 -47.66 2.21
C GLN A 9 42.04 -46.42 2.54
N PRO A 10 42.02 -45.38 1.69
CA PRO A 10 40.97 -44.38 1.76
C PRO A 10 39.67 -44.96 1.14
N LYS A 11 38.66 -45.14 1.99
CA LYS A 11 37.28 -45.45 1.60
C LYS A 11 36.80 -44.42 0.56
N GLN A 12 36.55 -44.88 -0.66
CA GLN A 12 35.68 -44.19 -1.62
C GLN A 12 34.32 -43.95 -0.97
N ARG A 13 34.02 -42.70 -0.61
CA ARG A 13 32.64 -42.26 -0.39
C ARG A 13 32.07 -41.91 -1.76
N SER A 14 31.23 -42.80 -2.27
CA SER A 14 30.38 -42.54 -3.42
C SER A 14 29.54 -41.28 -3.16
N SER A 15 29.64 -40.35 -4.10
CA SER A 15 28.73 -39.24 -4.28
C SER A 15 27.30 -39.78 -4.45
N ARG A 16 26.46 -39.63 -3.43
CA ARG A 16 25.00 -39.65 -3.59
C ARG A 16 24.46 -38.34 -3.05
N LYS A 17 24.12 -37.42 -3.96
CA LYS A 17 23.15 -36.35 -3.74
C LYS A 17 21.75 -36.98 -3.81
N PRO A 18 20.91 -36.87 -2.76
CA PRO A 18 19.46 -36.96 -2.98
C PRO A 18 18.67 -35.90 -2.20
N ALA A 19 19.29 -34.80 -1.78
CA ALA A 19 18.60 -33.75 -1.02
C ALA A 19 17.82 -32.76 -1.90
N SER A 20 18.28 -32.51 -3.13
CA SER A 20 17.71 -31.46 -4.00
C SER A 20 16.38 -31.84 -4.67
N GLN A 21 16.16 -33.12 -5.00
CA GLN A 21 14.91 -33.56 -5.67
C GLN A 21 13.70 -33.64 -4.74
N LYS A 22 13.90 -33.92 -3.43
CA LYS A 22 12.80 -33.98 -2.46
C LYS A 22 12.32 -32.59 -2.04
N LEU A 23 13.20 -31.59 -2.04
CA LEU A 23 12.84 -30.18 -1.82
C LEU A 23 12.10 -29.60 -3.02
N GLN A 24 12.54 -29.91 -4.25
CA GLN A 24 11.82 -29.49 -5.47
C GLN A 24 10.42 -30.10 -5.54
N LYS A 25 10.25 -31.41 -5.34
CA LYS A 25 8.90 -32.03 -5.37
C LYS A 25 7.94 -31.48 -4.32
N LYS A 26 8.40 -31.24 -3.08
CA LYS A 26 7.55 -30.63 -2.05
C LYS A 26 7.17 -29.19 -2.38
N GLN A 27 8.05 -28.43 -3.03
CA GLN A 27 7.73 -27.09 -3.53
C GLN A 27 6.72 -27.14 -4.68
N THR A 28 6.89 -28.06 -5.63
CA THR A 28 5.95 -28.22 -6.75
C THR A 28 4.56 -28.68 -6.28
N ASP A 29 4.49 -29.66 -5.37
CA ASP A 29 3.21 -30.13 -4.80
C ASP A 29 2.51 -29.04 -3.96
N SER A 30 3.28 -28.19 -3.27
CA SER A 30 2.74 -27.05 -2.51
C SER A 30 2.25 -25.93 -3.41
N GLN A 31 2.96 -25.65 -4.52
CA GLN A 31 2.55 -24.65 -5.51
C GLN A 31 1.30 -25.11 -6.26
N GLN A 32 1.23 -26.40 -6.61
CA GLN A 32 0.08 -26.97 -7.30
C GLN A 32 -1.18 -26.96 -6.43
N ARG A 33 -1.07 -27.32 -5.14
CA ARG A 33 -2.18 -27.15 -4.18
C ARG A 33 -2.62 -25.69 -4.01
N GLN A 34 -1.68 -24.74 -4.02
CA GLN A 34 -2.02 -23.33 -3.92
C GLN A 34 -2.77 -22.82 -5.17
N ALA A 35 -2.41 -23.32 -6.36
CA ALA A 35 -3.13 -23.01 -7.59
C ALA A 35 -4.56 -23.58 -7.59
N GLU A 36 -4.73 -24.84 -7.19
CA GLU A 36 -6.05 -25.49 -7.08
C GLU A 36 -6.96 -24.75 -6.09
N ILE A 37 -6.43 -24.34 -4.93
CA ILE A 37 -7.19 -23.57 -3.93
C ILE A 37 -7.58 -22.19 -4.48
N ARG A 38 -6.71 -21.51 -5.24
CA ARG A 38 -7.03 -20.21 -5.86
C ARG A 38 -8.16 -20.35 -6.88
N GLU A 39 -8.10 -21.37 -7.73
CA GLU A 39 -9.12 -21.64 -8.74
C GLU A 39 -10.47 -22.01 -8.10
N GLU A 40 -10.49 -22.75 -6.99
CA GLU A 40 -11.72 -23.05 -6.25
C GLU A 40 -12.33 -21.79 -5.60
N ILE A 41 -11.50 -20.89 -5.04
CA ILE A 41 -11.93 -19.61 -4.48
C ILE A 41 -12.50 -18.70 -5.58
N GLU A 42 -11.82 -18.58 -6.72
CA GLU A 42 -12.28 -17.77 -7.86
C GLU A 42 -13.64 -18.26 -8.37
N ASN A 43 -13.80 -19.58 -8.57
CA ASN A 43 -15.07 -20.18 -8.98
C ASN A 43 -16.19 -19.93 -7.96
N PHE A 44 -15.90 -20.00 -6.67
CA PHE A 44 -16.89 -19.68 -5.62
C PHE A 44 -17.31 -18.21 -5.67
N LEU A 45 -16.35 -17.28 -5.79
CA LEU A 45 -16.62 -15.84 -5.86
C LEU A 45 -17.44 -15.48 -7.10
N GLU A 46 -17.15 -16.10 -8.26
CA GLU A 46 -17.95 -15.90 -9.47
C GLU A 46 -19.40 -16.39 -9.31
N GLN A 47 -19.59 -17.55 -8.68
CA GLN A 47 -20.93 -18.09 -8.43
C GLN A 47 -21.73 -17.25 -7.42
N ASP A 48 -21.08 -16.78 -6.36
CA ASP A 48 -21.70 -15.89 -5.36
C ASP A 48 -22.10 -14.56 -6.01
N ARG A 49 -21.23 -13.99 -6.84
CA ARG A 49 -21.49 -12.76 -7.59
C ARG A 49 -22.72 -12.87 -8.50
N GLN A 50 -22.87 -13.99 -9.19
CA GLN A 50 -24.04 -14.22 -10.05
C GLN A 50 -25.34 -14.34 -9.24
N LYS A 51 -25.28 -14.88 -8.01
CA LYS A 51 -26.45 -15.06 -7.14
C LYS A 51 -26.82 -13.78 -6.41
N ASN A 52 -25.84 -12.97 -6.02
CA ASN A 52 -26.01 -11.83 -5.11
C ASN A 52 -25.48 -10.48 -5.67
N PRO A 53 -25.74 -10.11 -6.94
CA PRO A 53 -25.08 -8.96 -7.57
C PRO A 53 -25.34 -7.63 -6.83
N ASN A 54 -26.55 -7.41 -6.33
CA ASN A 54 -26.91 -6.19 -5.61
C ASN A 54 -26.19 -6.07 -4.26
N GLN A 55 -25.93 -7.19 -3.58
CA GLN A 55 -25.23 -7.19 -2.30
C GLN A 55 -23.75 -6.84 -2.50
N HIS A 56 -23.12 -7.37 -3.54
CA HIS A 56 -21.74 -7.02 -3.88
C HIS A 56 -21.60 -5.58 -4.35
N THR A 57 -22.53 -5.07 -5.16
CA THR A 57 -22.56 -3.65 -5.54
C THR A 57 -22.67 -2.76 -4.30
N LEU A 58 -23.58 -3.07 -3.38
CA LEU A 58 -23.72 -2.29 -2.15
C LEU A 58 -22.46 -2.36 -1.28
N ALA A 59 -21.89 -3.55 -1.11
CA ALA A 59 -20.69 -3.72 -0.31
C ALA A 59 -19.45 -3.06 -0.96
N TRP A 60 -19.40 -2.96 -2.29
CA TRP A 60 -18.40 -2.18 -3.02
C TRP A 60 -18.60 -0.68 -2.77
N LEU A 61 -19.84 -0.19 -2.91
CA LEU A 61 -20.17 1.22 -2.64
C LEU A 61 -19.82 1.66 -1.22
N THR A 62 -19.89 0.75 -0.25
CA THR A 62 -19.49 1.05 1.14
C THR A 62 -18.01 0.79 1.43
N GLY A 63 -17.19 0.43 0.43
CA GLY A 63 -15.76 0.16 0.59
C GLY A 63 -15.42 -1.12 1.37
N VAL A 64 -16.39 -2.01 1.60
CA VAL A 64 -16.22 -3.25 2.38
C VAL A 64 -15.87 -4.44 1.48
N TYR A 65 -16.24 -4.37 0.20
CA TYR A 65 -16.00 -5.44 -0.78
C TYR A 65 -14.81 -5.10 -1.68
N ASN A 66 -13.70 -5.82 -1.47
CA ASN A 66 -12.56 -5.84 -2.36
C ASN A 66 -12.31 -7.27 -2.90
N PRO A 67 -12.90 -7.64 -4.05
CA PRO A 67 -12.71 -8.96 -4.64
C PRO A 67 -11.27 -9.21 -5.12
N LEU A 68 -10.46 -8.16 -5.26
CA LEU A 68 -9.10 -8.22 -5.79
C LEU A 68 -8.01 -8.19 -4.69
N SER A 69 -8.41 -8.00 -3.42
CA SER A 69 -7.54 -7.79 -2.25
C SER A 69 -6.46 -8.84 -1.96
N LYS A 70 -6.57 -10.08 -2.44
CA LYS A 70 -5.59 -11.15 -2.12
C LYS A 70 -5.01 -11.88 -3.32
N GLY A 71 -5.64 -11.73 -4.48
CA GLY A 71 -5.22 -12.39 -5.72
C GLY A 71 -4.57 -11.45 -6.72
N ALA A 72 -4.83 -10.14 -6.60
CA ALA A 72 -4.42 -9.15 -7.59
C ALA A 72 -3.56 -8.01 -7.00
N GLU A 73 -3.13 -8.07 -5.74
CA GLU A 73 -2.08 -7.17 -5.24
C GLU A 73 -0.80 -7.29 -6.08
N ASP A 74 -0.44 -8.52 -6.48
CA ASP A 74 0.66 -8.77 -7.43
C ASP A 74 0.42 -8.16 -8.83
N ASN A 75 -0.84 -7.88 -9.16
CA ASN A 75 -1.26 -7.25 -10.43
C ASN A 75 -1.58 -5.76 -10.26
N ALA A 76 -1.54 -5.23 -9.05
CA ALA A 76 -1.81 -3.83 -8.80
C ALA A 76 -0.67 -3.01 -9.39
N ARG A 77 -1.01 -1.94 -10.11
CA ARG A 77 0.00 -0.99 -10.55
C ARG A 77 0.61 -0.29 -9.34
N PHE A 78 1.88 0.10 -9.46
CA PHE A 78 2.49 1.00 -8.49
C PHE A 78 1.74 2.34 -8.45
N LEU A 79 1.73 2.96 -7.27
CA LEU A 79 1.29 4.34 -7.11
C LEU A 79 2.28 5.27 -7.80
N GLU A 80 1.75 6.32 -8.42
CA GLU A 80 2.54 7.42 -8.96
C GLU A 80 2.95 8.37 -7.81
N ALA A 81 4.03 9.12 -7.99
CA ALA A 81 4.57 9.96 -6.92
C ALA A 81 3.61 11.07 -6.45
N ASP A 82 2.78 11.58 -7.36
CA ASP A 82 1.73 12.54 -7.07
C ASP A 82 0.56 11.91 -6.31
N GLU A 83 0.26 10.64 -6.56
CA GLU A 83 -0.73 9.87 -5.80
C GLU A 83 -0.27 9.65 -4.35
N GLU A 84 0.97 9.24 -4.15
CA GLU A 84 1.57 9.09 -2.81
C GLU A 84 1.61 10.42 -2.06
N GLU A 85 2.07 11.50 -2.71
CA GLU A 85 2.10 12.84 -2.12
C GLU A 85 0.69 13.32 -1.74
N TRP A 86 -0.31 13.11 -2.60
CA TRP A 86 -1.67 13.52 -2.31
C TRP A 86 -2.26 12.72 -1.14
N LEU A 87 -2.04 11.40 -1.08
CA LEU A 87 -2.52 10.55 0.02
C LEU A 87 -1.91 10.98 1.36
N PHE A 88 -0.60 11.21 1.39
CA PHE A 88 0.09 11.75 2.54
C PHE A 88 -0.53 13.08 2.99
N LEU A 89 -0.64 14.05 2.07
CA LEU A 89 -1.17 15.37 2.39
C LEU A 89 -2.64 15.31 2.82
N ALA A 90 -3.46 14.46 2.20
CA ALA A 90 -4.88 14.31 2.52
C ALA A 90 -5.06 13.80 3.96
N LYS A 91 -4.26 12.82 4.38
CA LYS A 91 -4.21 12.40 5.79
C LYS A 91 -3.78 13.58 6.69
N GLU A 92 -2.74 14.30 6.32
CA GLU A 92 -2.22 15.41 7.12
C GLU A 92 -3.22 16.55 7.31
N VAL A 93 -4.03 16.87 6.31
CA VAL A 93 -5.07 17.90 6.46
C VAL A 93 -6.35 17.37 7.14
N GLY A 94 -6.36 16.10 7.55
CA GLY A 94 -7.50 15.45 8.22
C GLY A 94 -8.64 15.11 7.27
N TRP A 95 -8.34 15.01 5.98
CA TRP A 95 -9.26 14.49 4.99
C TRP A 95 -9.36 12.96 5.15
N LEU A 96 -8.25 12.25 5.12
CA LEU A 96 -8.28 10.81 5.38
C LEU A 96 -8.30 10.54 6.89
N GLN A 97 -9.23 9.72 7.35
CA GLN A 97 -9.38 9.34 8.76
C GLN A 97 -8.69 8.00 9.05
N VAL A 98 -7.38 7.94 8.81
CA VAL A 98 -6.57 6.73 8.89
C VAL A 98 -5.25 6.98 9.58
N GLU A 99 -4.68 5.93 10.19
CA GLU A 99 -3.32 5.97 10.72
C GLU A 99 -2.27 5.82 9.62
N ASP A 100 -2.55 5.00 8.61
CA ASP A 100 -1.75 4.81 7.40
C ASP A 100 -2.58 5.24 6.18
N GLU A 101 -2.04 6.16 5.38
CA GLU A 101 -2.68 6.68 4.18
C GLU A 101 -3.00 5.58 3.14
N LEU A 102 -2.26 4.48 3.13
CA LEU A 102 -2.51 3.35 2.23
C LEU A 102 -3.77 2.56 2.63
N ASP A 103 -4.18 2.61 3.90
CA ASP A 103 -5.42 1.96 4.35
C ASP A 103 -6.68 2.65 3.77
N ALA A 104 -6.54 3.90 3.31
CA ALA A 104 -7.62 4.66 2.70
C ALA A 104 -7.90 4.27 1.25
N ILE A 105 -7.04 3.45 0.64
CA ILE A 105 -7.20 2.99 -0.74
C ILE A 105 -7.31 1.47 -0.82
N TYR A 106 -7.87 1.01 -1.93
CA TYR A 106 -7.97 -0.41 -2.23
C TYR A 106 -8.00 -0.63 -3.73
N PHE A 107 -7.25 -1.63 -4.19
CA PHE A 107 -7.20 -2.00 -5.59
C PHE A 107 -8.42 -2.85 -5.93
N THR A 108 -9.29 -2.35 -6.82
CA THR A 108 -10.54 -3.03 -7.19
C THR A 108 -11.01 -2.60 -8.57
N ALA A 109 -12.03 -3.28 -9.10
CA ALA A 109 -12.75 -2.88 -10.31
C ALA A 109 -14.20 -2.52 -9.96
N PRO A 110 -14.86 -1.64 -10.73
CA PRO A 110 -16.22 -1.23 -10.43
C PRO A 110 -17.25 -2.34 -10.76
N PRO A 111 -18.42 -2.33 -10.07
CA PRO A 111 -19.54 -3.18 -10.43
C PRO A 111 -20.12 -2.82 -11.82
N PRO A 112 -20.94 -3.69 -12.42
CA PRO A 112 -21.37 -5.00 -11.92
C PRO A 112 -20.39 -6.14 -12.23
N ASN A 113 -19.46 -5.93 -13.17
CA ASN A 113 -18.67 -7.00 -13.75
C ASN A 113 -17.31 -7.19 -13.08
N PHE A 114 -16.85 -6.25 -12.25
CA PHE A 114 -15.56 -6.29 -11.56
C PHE A 114 -14.43 -6.78 -12.48
N ASP A 115 -14.39 -6.23 -13.70
CA ASP A 115 -13.46 -6.64 -14.74
C ASP A 115 -12.03 -6.29 -14.31
N PRO A 116 -11.12 -7.27 -14.17
CA PRO A 116 -9.73 -7.00 -13.81
C PRO A 116 -9.02 -6.02 -14.75
N ALA A 117 -9.45 -5.91 -16.01
CA ALA A 117 -8.92 -4.94 -16.96
C ALA A 117 -9.25 -3.48 -16.59
N GLN A 118 -10.25 -3.27 -15.73
CA GLN A 118 -10.67 -1.97 -15.20
C GLN A 118 -10.21 -1.76 -13.76
N ALA A 119 -9.39 -2.67 -13.23
CA ALA A 119 -8.95 -2.58 -11.85
C ALA A 119 -7.95 -1.44 -11.66
N ASP A 120 -8.20 -0.61 -10.66
CA ASP A 120 -7.33 0.51 -10.29
C ASP A 120 -7.47 0.80 -8.79
N TRP A 121 -6.74 1.80 -8.30
CA TRP A 121 -6.82 2.29 -6.93
C TRP A 121 -8.07 3.15 -6.74
N TYR A 122 -8.91 2.75 -5.80
CA TYR A 122 -10.08 3.50 -5.37
C TYR A 122 -9.90 3.99 -3.93
N ILE A 123 -10.40 5.19 -3.64
CA ILE A 123 -10.50 5.71 -2.27
C ILE A 123 -11.73 5.11 -1.58
N ARG A 124 -11.55 4.69 -0.34
CA ARG A 124 -12.59 4.17 0.54
C ARG A 124 -13.48 5.30 1.07
N PRO A 125 -14.79 5.33 0.74
CA PRO A 125 -15.63 6.45 1.14
C PRO A 125 -15.80 6.54 2.67
N ASP A 126 -15.87 5.39 3.36
CA ASP A 126 -16.02 5.29 4.82
C ASP A 126 -14.84 5.87 5.62
N LEU A 127 -13.69 6.03 4.98
CA LEU A 127 -12.46 6.58 5.58
C LEU A 127 -12.21 8.03 5.16
N THR A 128 -13.19 8.66 4.51
CA THR A 128 -13.17 10.07 4.14
C THR A 128 -14.31 10.84 4.80
N THR A 129 -14.24 12.16 4.73
CA THR A 129 -15.32 13.05 5.21
C THR A 129 -16.17 13.65 4.09
N TRP A 130 -15.88 13.35 2.83
CA TRP A 130 -16.53 14.00 1.66
C TRP A 130 -16.95 13.04 0.54
N LEU A 131 -16.53 11.78 0.55
CA LEU A 131 -16.98 10.81 -0.44
C LEU A 131 -18.18 10.01 0.08
N GLU A 132 -19.19 9.89 -0.77
CA GLU A 132 -20.35 9.02 -0.54
C GLU A 132 -20.18 7.65 -1.21
N GLU A 133 -19.37 7.58 -2.27
CA GLU A 133 -19.10 6.38 -3.06
C GLU A 133 -17.59 6.26 -3.35
N PRO A 134 -17.06 5.05 -3.63
CA PRO A 134 -15.67 4.86 -3.98
C PRO A 134 -15.36 5.59 -5.28
N GLN A 135 -14.26 6.35 -5.26
CA GLN A 135 -13.82 7.11 -6.42
C GLN A 135 -12.40 6.69 -6.80
N LEU A 136 -12.12 6.67 -8.10
CA LEU A 136 -10.76 6.45 -8.60
C LEU A 136 -9.81 7.48 -7.99
N LEU A 137 -8.65 7.02 -7.52
CA LEU A 137 -7.65 7.86 -6.86
C LEU A 137 -7.26 9.06 -7.75
N LYS A 138 -6.94 8.79 -9.02
CA LYS A 138 -6.61 9.85 -10.00
C LYS A 138 -7.70 10.89 -10.16
N GLU A 139 -8.96 10.47 -10.18
CA GLU A 139 -10.10 11.39 -10.29
C GLU A 139 -10.30 12.19 -9.00
N ALA A 140 -10.10 11.56 -7.84
CA ALA A 140 -10.19 12.23 -6.56
C ALA A 140 -9.10 13.30 -6.41
N ILE A 141 -7.87 13.01 -6.81
CA ILE A 141 -6.75 13.98 -6.83
C ILE A 141 -7.11 15.20 -7.69
N ALA A 142 -7.63 14.97 -8.90
CA ALA A 142 -8.01 16.04 -9.81
C ALA A 142 -9.21 16.88 -9.29
N LYS A 143 -10.18 16.22 -8.65
CA LYS A 143 -11.41 16.87 -8.15
C LYS A 143 -11.20 17.59 -6.82
N TYR A 144 -10.29 17.10 -5.99
CA TYR A 144 -10.03 17.60 -4.63
C TYR A 144 -8.54 17.97 -4.47
N PRO A 145 -8.07 19.04 -5.12
CA PRO A 145 -6.72 19.53 -4.88
C PRO A 145 -6.61 20.08 -3.46
N ILE A 146 -5.53 19.75 -2.76
CA ILE A 146 -5.31 20.17 -1.36
C ILE A 146 -4.79 21.62 -1.35
N PRO A 147 -5.56 22.59 -0.82
CA PRO A 147 -5.12 23.97 -0.79
C PRO A 147 -4.00 24.21 0.23
N THR A 148 -3.09 25.14 -0.09
CA THR A 148 -1.95 25.50 0.78
C THR A 148 -2.36 25.98 2.17
N TYR A 149 -3.52 26.65 2.30
CA TYR A 149 -3.99 27.11 3.61
C TYR A 149 -4.35 25.95 4.57
N LEU A 150 -4.80 24.79 4.05
CA LEU A 150 -5.05 23.61 4.88
C LEU A 150 -3.73 22.99 5.37
N MET A 151 -2.70 22.99 4.52
CA MET A 151 -1.37 22.53 4.89
C MET A 151 -0.74 23.42 5.97
N ALA A 152 -0.90 24.75 5.87
CA ALA A 152 -0.48 25.68 6.93
C ALA A 152 -1.19 25.41 8.26
N ALA A 153 -2.47 25.04 8.22
CA ALA A 153 -3.21 24.63 9.42
C ALA A 153 -2.68 23.30 10.00
N ALA A 154 -2.31 22.34 9.15
CA ALA A 154 -1.67 21.09 9.56
C ALA A 154 -0.31 21.35 10.24
N ILE A 155 0.57 22.17 9.64
CA ILE A 155 1.86 22.57 10.23
C ILE A 155 1.65 23.19 11.62
N LYS A 156 0.64 24.05 11.77
CA LYS A 156 0.29 24.65 13.06
C LYS A 156 -0.16 23.60 14.09
N ARG A 157 -0.84 22.54 13.66
CA ARG A 157 -1.29 21.43 14.51
C ARG A 157 -0.10 20.64 15.08
N TYR A 158 0.96 20.41 14.30
CA TYR A 158 2.19 19.75 14.77
C TYR A 158 3.04 20.63 15.69
N THR A 159 3.15 21.92 15.37
CA THR A 159 4.02 22.85 16.10
C THR A 159 3.42 23.33 17.43
N LYS A 160 2.09 23.31 17.56
CA LYS A 160 1.39 23.72 18.80
C LYS A 160 1.75 22.84 20.02
N PRO A 161 1.70 21.50 19.98
CA PRO A 161 2.17 20.63 21.06
C PRO A 161 3.64 20.84 21.44
N LEU A 162 4.48 21.25 20.47
CA LEU A 162 5.90 21.54 20.70
C LEU A 162 6.13 22.89 21.41
N GLY A 163 5.07 23.69 21.62
CA GLY A 163 5.15 25.00 22.26
C GLY A 163 5.87 26.05 21.43
N TRP A 164 5.91 25.89 20.10
CA TRP A 164 6.59 26.84 19.22
C TRP A 164 5.76 28.12 19.05
N ASP A 165 6.44 29.25 19.09
CA ASP A 165 5.84 30.53 18.70
C ASP A 165 5.95 30.74 17.19
N THR A 166 5.29 31.78 16.67
CA THR A 166 5.27 32.08 15.24
C THR A 166 6.67 32.26 14.66
N LYS A 167 7.59 32.89 15.40
CA LYS A 167 8.97 33.13 14.94
C LYS A 167 9.72 31.82 14.76
N LYS A 168 9.59 30.89 15.71
CA LYS A 168 10.24 29.58 15.61
C LYS A 168 9.69 28.76 14.45
N VAL A 169 8.37 28.82 14.20
CA VAL A 169 7.76 28.18 13.03
C VAL A 169 8.29 28.79 11.73
N GLU A 170 8.36 30.12 11.63
CA GLU A 170 8.91 30.81 10.46
C GLU A 170 10.39 30.46 10.23
N THR A 171 11.21 30.44 11.28
CA THR A 171 12.62 30.03 11.19
C THR A 171 12.74 28.59 10.68
N PHE A 172 11.96 27.65 11.22
CA PHE A 172 11.98 26.26 10.77
C PHE A 172 11.58 26.11 9.30
N ILE A 173 10.52 26.79 8.87
CA ILE A 173 10.10 26.80 7.46
C ILE A 173 11.22 27.35 6.58
N GLN A 174 11.82 28.47 6.96
CA GLN A 174 12.90 29.09 6.19
C GLN A 174 14.13 28.18 6.11
N GLU A 175 14.50 27.49 7.19
CA GLU A 175 15.63 26.56 7.25
C GLU A 175 15.45 25.34 6.33
N HIS A 176 14.20 24.89 6.13
CA HIS A 176 13.90 23.69 5.34
C HIS A 176 13.45 23.98 3.90
N THR A 177 13.09 25.22 3.57
CA THR A 177 12.55 25.58 2.24
C THR A 177 13.30 26.71 1.54
N ASP A 178 14.25 27.36 2.22
CA ASP A 178 14.92 28.59 1.79
C ASP A 178 13.95 29.74 1.46
N ARG A 179 12.68 29.65 1.90
CA ARG A 179 11.59 30.57 1.54
C ARG A 179 10.81 31.04 2.77
N PRO A 180 10.18 32.22 2.70
CA PRO A 180 9.25 32.65 3.73
C PRO A 180 7.96 31.82 3.66
N SER A 181 7.29 31.69 4.80
CA SER A 181 6.02 30.95 4.92
C SER A 181 4.90 31.45 4.01
N SER A 182 4.93 32.72 3.60
CA SER A 182 3.96 33.32 2.69
C SER A 182 4.04 32.81 1.25
N ASP A 183 5.21 32.30 0.85
CA ASP A 183 5.55 31.98 -0.54
C ASP A 183 5.78 30.47 -0.73
N MET A 184 5.31 29.66 0.22
CA MET A 184 5.43 28.21 0.18
C MET A 184 4.64 27.61 -0.98
N THR A 185 5.31 26.75 -1.73
CA THR A 185 4.69 25.86 -2.71
C THR A 185 4.13 24.62 -2.03
N LEU A 186 3.40 23.80 -2.80
CA LEU A 186 2.91 22.51 -2.30
C LEU A 186 4.06 21.60 -1.87
N ALA A 187 5.11 21.49 -2.68
CA ALA A 187 6.31 20.71 -2.35
C ALA A 187 7.01 21.21 -1.07
N ASP A 188 7.05 22.53 -0.85
CA ASP A 188 7.60 23.11 0.38
C ASP A 188 6.78 22.69 1.61
N CYS A 189 5.44 22.71 1.50
CA CYS A 189 4.54 22.24 2.55
C CYS A 189 4.74 20.75 2.85
N THR A 190 4.84 19.91 1.82
CA THR A 190 5.09 18.47 1.96
C THR A 190 6.40 18.22 2.72
N ALA A 191 7.49 18.88 2.31
CA ALA A 191 8.80 18.74 2.95
C ALA A 191 8.76 19.15 4.44
N VAL A 192 8.15 20.29 4.76
CA VAL A 192 8.02 20.77 6.14
C VAL A 192 7.22 19.79 7.00
N LEU A 193 6.11 19.27 6.49
CA LEU A 193 5.28 18.29 7.22
C LEU A 193 6.04 16.98 7.47
N LEU A 194 6.78 16.48 6.49
CA LEU A 194 7.61 15.28 6.64
C LEU A 194 8.70 15.46 7.71
N GLU A 195 9.35 16.62 7.78
CA GLU A 195 10.35 16.88 8.83
C GLU A 195 9.71 17.04 10.21
N LEU A 196 8.52 17.65 10.30
CA LEU A 196 7.79 17.78 11.58
C LEU A 196 7.37 16.44 12.17
N GLN A 197 7.07 15.43 11.34
CA GLN A 197 6.74 14.09 11.81
C GLN A 197 7.93 13.35 12.46
N ARG A 198 9.16 13.82 12.25
CA ARG A 198 10.39 13.22 12.79
C ARG A 198 10.79 13.79 14.16
N LEU A 199 10.13 14.85 14.63
CA LEU A 199 10.41 15.54 15.89
C LEU A 199 9.60 14.97 17.06
#